data_AF-B2J7B4-F1
#
_entry.id   AF-B2J7B4-F1
#
_cell.length_a   1.000
_cell.length_b   1.000
_cell.length_c   1.000
_cell.angle_alpha   90.00
_cell.angle_beta   90.00
_cell.angle_gamma   90.00
#
_symmetry.space_group_name_H-M   'P 1'
#
loop_
_entity.id
_entity.type
_entity.pdbx_description
1 polymer ?
#
loop_
_entity_poly.entity_id
_entity_poly.type
_entity_poly.pdbx_seq_one_letter_code
_entity_poly.pdbx_strand_id
1 'polypeptide(L)'
;MDNEDQNFIPNLLLFLLQYIWANRNDWFFSVDMGVYHTTGVSPLVPIVPDGFLSLGVERRKEGKSRKSYVVWEENNIVPILALKIVSLTPGGEYDKKLETYAKLGVLYYIIYNPEYWQRDRHQPFEVYRLVDGSYQLQIGELFWMPEIGLGIGRSNTYLVISSVRFCIGMTNKESAIKLQKNSLN
;
A
#
# COMPACT_ATOMS: atom_id res chain seq x y z
N MET A 1 15.82 -9.75 1.07
CA MET A 1 15.91 -8.37 1.55
C MET A 1 17.37 -7.99 1.68
N ASP A 2 17.70 -6.75 1.34
CA ASP A 2 19.05 -6.18 1.48
C ASP A 2 19.11 -4.92 2.36
N ASN A 3 17.96 -4.39 2.81
CA ASN A 3 17.86 -3.33 3.81
C ASN A 3 16.72 -3.59 4.82
N GLU A 4 16.87 -3.12 6.06
CA GLU A 4 15.87 -3.21 7.13
C GLU A 4 14.55 -2.50 6.80
N ASP A 5 14.59 -1.45 5.99
CA ASP A 5 13.39 -0.72 5.56
C ASP A 5 12.38 -1.57 4.80
N GLN A 6 12.85 -2.60 4.09
CA GLN A 6 11.98 -3.55 3.39
C GLN A 6 11.11 -4.35 4.36
N ASN A 7 11.55 -4.56 5.60
CA ASN A 7 10.74 -5.13 6.68
C ASN A 7 9.96 -4.04 7.42
N PHE A 8 10.63 -2.97 7.81
CA PHE A 8 10.09 -1.96 8.72
C PHE A 8 8.89 -1.23 8.12
N ILE A 9 9.01 -0.74 6.89
CA ILE A 9 8.00 0.12 6.28
C ILE A 9 6.67 -0.62 6.05
N PRO A 10 6.63 -1.81 5.42
CA PRO A 10 5.37 -2.53 5.24
C PRO A 10 4.70 -2.90 6.57
N ASN A 11 5.49 -3.26 7.59
CA ASN A 11 4.94 -3.57 8.92
C ASN A 11 4.41 -2.32 9.64
N LEU A 12 5.06 -1.16 9.48
CA LEU A 12 4.55 0.11 9.98
C LEU A 12 3.19 0.45 9.34
N LEU A 13 3.07 0.28 8.01
CA LEU A 13 1.79 0.49 7.32
C LEU A 13 0.71 -0.46 7.83
N LEU A 14 1.02 -1.75 8.02
CA LEU A 14 0.10 -2.71 8.63
C LEU A 14 -0.37 -2.28 10.02
N PHE A 15 0.52 -1.74 10.85
CA PHE A 15 0.18 -1.22 12.17
C PHE A 15 -0.75 0.00 12.08
N LEU A 16 -0.44 0.96 11.20
CA LEU A 16 -1.26 2.15 10.96
C LEU A 16 -2.67 1.78 10.45
N LEU A 17 -2.78 0.82 9.53
CA LEU A 17 -4.07 0.34 9.05
C LEU A 17 -4.87 -0.31 10.18
N GLN A 18 -4.25 -1.12 11.04
CA GLN A 18 -4.94 -1.69 12.21
C GLN A 18 -5.47 -0.61 13.15
N TYR A 19 -4.74 0.50 13.31
CA TYR A 19 -5.18 1.63 14.12
C TYR A 19 -6.34 2.40 13.46
N ILE A 20 -6.18 2.81 12.19
CA ILE A 20 -7.16 3.63 11.45
C ILE A 20 -8.46 2.85 11.18
N TRP A 21 -8.35 1.54 10.96
CA TRP A 21 -9.45 0.65 10.63
C TRP A 21 -9.74 -0.37 11.74
N ALA A 22 -9.53 0.02 13.01
CA ALA A 22 -9.74 -0.85 14.18
C ALA A 22 -11.13 -1.50 14.27
N ASN A 23 -12.15 -0.83 13.71
CA ASN A 23 -13.54 -1.31 13.70
C ASN A 23 -13.98 -1.94 12.36
N ARG A 24 -13.03 -2.23 11.45
CA ARG A 24 -13.31 -2.87 10.15
C ARG A 24 -12.71 -4.27 10.11
N ASN A 25 -13.48 -5.22 9.58
CA ASN A 25 -13.07 -6.60 9.37
C ASN A 25 -13.06 -7.01 7.89
N ASP A 26 -13.37 -6.09 6.98
CA ASP A 26 -13.54 -6.27 5.54
C ASP A 26 -12.27 -5.87 4.75
N TRP A 27 -11.09 -6.13 5.31
CA TRP A 27 -9.81 -5.83 4.66
C TRP A 27 -8.72 -6.78 5.14
N PHE A 28 -7.70 -6.98 4.31
CA PHE A 28 -6.50 -7.73 4.67
C PHE A 28 -5.26 -7.05 4.10
N PHE A 29 -4.23 -6.86 4.95
CA PHE A 29 -2.91 -6.42 4.53
C PHE A 29 -1.88 -7.46 4.95
N SER A 30 -0.91 -7.72 4.08
CA SER A 30 0.19 -8.63 4.36
C SER A 30 1.53 -8.07 3.92
N VAL A 31 2.59 -8.64 4.48
CA VAL A 31 4.00 -8.31 4.26
C VAL A 31 4.70 -9.61 3.87
N ASP A 32 5.49 -9.58 2.79
CA ASP A 32 6.24 -10.74 2.26
C ASP A 32 5.42 -12.03 2.06
N MET A 33 4.13 -11.89 1.75
CA MET A 33 3.23 -13.03 1.56
C MET A 33 2.99 -13.30 0.09
N GLY A 34 3.09 -14.57 -0.30
CA GLY A 34 2.77 -15.02 -1.64
C GLY A 34 1.30 -14.85 -2.00
N VAL A 35 1.06 -14.17 -3.12
CA VAL A 35 -0.23 -14.07 -3.81
C VAL A 35 -0.22 -15.09 -4.94
N TYR A 36 -1.04 -16.13 -4.81
CA TYR A 36 -1.23 -17.17 -5.81
C TYR A 36 -2.38 -16.78 -6.75
N HIS A 37 -2.11 -16.83 -8.04
CA HIS A 37 -3.02 -16.37 -9.09
C HIS A 37 -2.83 -17.16 -10.39
N THR A 38 -3.81 -17.09 -11.29
CA THR A 38 -3.82 -17.86 -12.55
C THR A 38 -3.32 -17.09 -13.76
N THR A 39 -2.99 -15.80 -13.62
CA THR A 39 -2.51 -14.94 -14.73
C THR A 39 -1.00 -15.06 -15.00
N GLY A 40 -0.27 -15.80 -14.16
CA GLY A 40 1.17 -16.07 -14.31
C GLY A 40 1.46 -17.31 -15.16
N VAL A 41 2.72 -17.75 -15.15
CA VAL A 41 3.17 -18.96 -15.87
C VAL A 41 2.58 -20.25 -15.26
N SER A 42 2.36 -20.25 -13.94
CA SER A 42 1.79 -21.38 -13.21
C SER A 42 1.09 -20.88 -11.94
N PRO A 43 -0.09 -21.44 -11.57
CA PRO A 43 -0.77 -21.10 -10.33
C PRO A 43 -0.02 -21.56 -9.08
N LEU A 44 1.07 -22.32 -9.21
CA LEU A 44 1.91 -22.76 -8.10
C LEU A 44 3.08 -21.80 -7.79
N VAL A 45 3.31 -20.82 -8.67
CA VAL A 45 4.37 -19.82 -8.50
C VAL A 45 3.71 -18.50 -8.12
N PRO A 46 3.76 -18.10 -6.83
CA PRO A 46 3.15 -16.86 -6.41
C PRO A 46 4.00 -15.66 -6.84
N ILE A 47 3.37 -14.49 -6.90
CA ILE A 47 4.08 -13.22 -6.77
C ILE A 47 4.20 -12.87 -5.29
N VAL A 48 5.29 -12.25 -4.89
CA VAL A 48 5.55 -11.84 -3.51
C VAL A 48 5.79 -10.34 -3.46
N PRO A 49 4.76 -9.54 -3.14
CA PRO A 49 4.92 -8.11 -2.86
C PRO A 49 5.62 -7.88 -1.52
N ASP A 50 6.32 -6.76 -1.38
CA ASP A 50 6.87 -6.35 -0.06
C ASP A 50 5.71 -5.99 0.89
N GLY A 51 4.58 -5.51 0.34
CA GLY A 51 3.29 -5.51 1.01
C GLY A 51 2.12 -5.41 0.04
N PHE A 52 0.92 -5.81 0.44
CA PHE A 52 -0.29 -5.62 -0.36
C PHE A 52 -1.54 -5.46 0.50
N LEU A 53 -2.55 -4.81 -0.07
CA LEU A 53 -3.87 -4.60 0.53
C LEU A 53 -4.97 -5.22 -0.34
N SER A 54 -5.89 -5.94 0.29
CA SER A 54 -7.17 -6.37 -0.30
C SER A 54 -8.32 -5.81 0.53
N LEU A 55 -9.39 -5.40 -0.15
CA LEU A 55 -10.65 -4.93 0.46
C LEU A 55 -11.77 -5.94 0.17
N GLY A 56 -12.80 -6.00 1.02
CA GLY A 56 -13.90 -6.95 0.87
C GLY A 56 -13.57 -8.39 1.26
N VAL A 57 -12.39 -8.63 1.86
CA VAL A 57 -11.97 -9.93 2.39
C VAL A 57 -11.88 -9.90 3.91
N GLU A 58 -12.07 -11.04 4.57
CA GLU A 58 -11.99 -11.12 6.03
C GLU A 58 -10.60 -10.74 6.54
N ARG A 59 -10.52 -9.94 7.60
CA ARG A 59 -9.24 -9.59 8.26
C ARG A 59 -8.51 -10.80 8.82
N ARG A 60 -9.26 -11.78 9.33
CA ARG A 60 -8.80 -13.07 9.85
C ARG A 60 -9.65 -14.17 9.23
N LYS A 61 -9.13 -14.85 8.21
CA LYS A 61 -9.82 -15.93 7.52
C LYS A 61 -10.15 -17.04 8.52
N GLU A 62 -11.43 -17.28 8.75
CA GLU A 62 -11.91 -18.27 9.74
C GLU A 62 -11.32 -18.02 11.16
N GLY A 63 -11.13 -16.75 11.53
CA GLY A 63 -10.55 -16.37 12.82
C GLY A 63 -9.04 -16.60 12.95
N LYS A 64 -8.34 -17.01 11.88
CA LYS A 64 -6.90 -17.32 11.89
C LYS A 64 -6.08 -16.36 11.02
N SER A 65 -4.76 -16.39 11.21
CA SER A 65 -3.80 -15.78 10.29
C SER A 65 -3.74 -16.58 8.99
N ARG A 66 -3.61 -15.88 7.86
CA ARG A 66 -3.37 -16.50 6.55
C ARG A 66 -1.92 -17.00 6.46
N LYS A 67 -1.72 -18.12 5.78
CA LYS A 67 -0.39 -18.64 5.40
C LYS A 67 0.07 -18.12 4.04
N SER A 68 -0.89 -17.88 3.16
CA SER A 68 -0.73 -17.35 1.81
C SER A 68 -2.02 -16.63 1.42
N TYR A 69 -1.98 -15.92 0.30
CA TYR A 69 -3.16 -15.32 -0.30
C TYR A 69 -3.46 -16.00 -1.63
N VAL A 70 -4.51 -16.82 -1.66
CA VAL A 70 -4.88 -17.61 -2.83
C VAL A 70 -6.12 -16.98 -3.45
N VAL A 71 -5.97 -16.31 -4.59
CA VAL A 71 -7.03 -15.42 -5.14
C VAL A 71 -8.36 -16.15 -5.33
N TRP A 72 -8.35 -17.38 -5.84
CA TRP A 72 -9.58 -18.17 -6.04
C TRP A 72 -10.22 -18.67 -4.74
N GLU A 73 -9.48 -18.71 -3.63
CA GLU A 73 -10.03 -18.99 -2.29
C GLU A 73 -10.50 -17.73 -1.56
N GLU A 74 -10.27 -16.56 -2.13
CA GLU A 74 -10.70 -15.24 -1.62
C GLU A 74 -11.80 -14.67 -2.53
N ASN A 75 -12.66 -15.53 -3.09
CA ASN A 75 -13.75 -15.15 -4.01
C ASN A 75 -13.28 -14.38 -5.25
N ASN A 76 -12.08 -14.70 -5.75
CA ASN A 76 -11.41 -13.99 -6.85
C ASN A 76 -11.13 -12.51 -6.56
N ILE A 77 -11.07 -12.11 -5.28
CA ILE A 77 -10.69 -10.76 -4.89
C ILE A 77 -9.17 -10.63 -4.99
N VAL A 78 -8.73 -9.87 -5.98
CA VAL A 78 -7.34 -9.47 -6.20
C VAL A 78 -6.96 -8.34 -5.23
N PRO A 79 -5.69 -8.26 -4.77
CA PRO A 79 -5.21 -7.09 -4.05
C PRO A 79 -5.49 -5.79 -4.81
N ILE A 80 -6.09 -4.81 -4.14
CA ILE A 80 -6.32 -3.49 -4.71
C ILE A 80 -5.03 -2.67 -4.78
N LEU A 81 -4.06 -2.96 -3.91
CA LEU A 81 -2.78 -2.26 -3.85
C LEU A 81 -1.64 -3.24 -3.61
N ALA A 82 -0.53 -3.07 -4.34
CA ALA A 82 0.75 -3.70 -4.07
C ALA A 82 1.83 -2.63 -3.81
N LEU A 83 2.75 -2.94 -2.90
CA LEU A 83 3.84 -2.07 -2.47
C LEU A 83 5.19 -2.73 -2.80
N LYS A 84 6.11 -1.92 -3.31
CA LYS A 84 7.51 -2.25 -3.52
C LYS A 84 8.40 -1.23 -2.81
N ILE A 85 9.30 -1.72 -1.97
CA ILE A 85 10.46 -1.02 -1.43
C ILE A 85 11.68 -1.43 -2.26
N VAL A 86 12.27 -0.49 -2.98
CA VAL A 86 13.39 -0.75 -3.89
C VAL A 86 14.65 -1.15 -3.12
N SER A 87 15.32 -2.17 -3.63
CA SER A 87 16.56 -2.75 -3.09
C SER A 87 17.79 -2.22 -3.82
N LEU A 88 18.98 -2.45 -3.23
CA LEU A 88 20.26 -2.20 -3.89
C LEU A 88 20.37 -2.99 -5.19
N THR A 89 19.88 -4.24 -5.23
CA THR A 89 19.84 -5.01 -6.47
C THR A 89 18.49 -4.82 -7.16
N PRO A 90 18.44 -4.26 -8.38
CA PRO A 90 17.20 -4.11 -9.14
C PRO A 90 16.55 -5.48 -9.40
N GLY A 91 15.25 -5.57 -9.15
CA GLY A 91 14.48 -6.82 -9.24
C GLY A 91 13.38 -6.79 -10.31
N GLY A 92 13.47 -5.87 -11.28
CA GLY A 92 12.48 -5.68 -12.34
C GLY A 92 11.19 -5.01 -11.87
N GLU A 93 11.22 -4.27 -10.76
CA GLU A 93 10.10 -3.47 -10.22
C GLU A 93 9.50 -2.50 -11.22
N TYR A 94 10.31 -1.88 -12.09
CA TYR A 94 9.86 -0.89 -13.07
C TYR A 94 9.51 -1.48 -14.45
N ASP A 95 9.58 -2.80 -14.62
CA ASP A 95 9.33 -3.48 -15.90
C ASP A 95 8.38 -4.66 -15.71
N LYS A 96 8.94 -5.87 -15.57
CA LYS A 96 8.19 -7.14 -15.52
C LYS A 96 7.17 -7.19 -14.37
N LYS A 97 7.48 -6.58 -13.22
CA LYS A 97 6.54 -6.56 -12.08
C LYS A 97 5.33 -5.68 -12.37
N LEU A 98 5.51 -4.50 -12.98
CA LEU A 98 4.40 -3.66 -13.44
C LEU A 98 3.46 -4.44 -14.36
N GLU A 99 4.00 -5.13 -15.38
CA GLU A 99 3.16 -5.94 -16.27
C GLU A 99 2.42 -7.06 -15.53
N THR A 100 3.10 -7.72 -14.59
CA THR A 100 2.52 -8.85 -13.84
C THR A 100 1.37 -8.38 -12.96
N TYR A 101 1.53 -7.26 -12.25
CA TYR A 101 0.47 -6.68 -11.42
C TYR A 101 -0.68 -6.12 -12.26
N ALA A 102 -0.39 -5.52 -13.42
CA ALA A 102 -1.41 -5.06 -14.36
C ALA A 102 -2.25 -6.22 -14.91
N LYS A 103 -1.61 -7.32 -15.33
CA LYS A 103 -2.28 -8.55 -15.79
C LYS A 103 -3.14 -9.19 -14.70
N LEU A 104 -2.70 -9.11 -13.44
CA LEU A 104 -3.48 -9.59 -12.31
C LEU A 104 -4.67 -8.67 -11.98
N GLY A 105 -4.62 -7.39 -12.36
CA GLY A 105 -5.68 -6.42 -12.10
C GLY A 105 -5.50 -5.64 -10.79
N VAL A 106 -4.27 -5.54 -10.27
CA VAL A 106 -3.99 -4.74 -9.08
C VAL A 106 -4.15 -3.26 -9.43
N LEU A 107 -5.09 -2.57 -8.76
CA LEU A 107 -5.44 -1.19 -9.14
C LEU A 107 -4.31 -0.20 -8.88
N TYR A 108 -3.62 -0.33 -7.75
CA TYR A 108 -2.54 0.55 -7.34
C TYR A 108 -1.23 -0.19 -7.18
N TYR A 109 -0.17 0.26 -7.85
CA TYR A 109 1.19 -0.21 -7.59
C TYR A 109 2.05 0.95 -7.11
N ILE A 110 2.58 0.82 -5.90
CA ILE A 110 3.37 1.87 -5.25
C ILE A 110 4.81 1.41 -5.19
N ILE A 111 5.71 2.25 -5.69
CA ILE A 111 7.14 2.03 -5.62
C ILE A 111 7.76 3.12 -4.75
N TYR A 112 8.45 2.68 -3.70
CA TYR A 112 9.19 3.53 -2.79
C TYR A 112 10.69 3.29 -2.98
N ASN A 113 11.39 4.32 -3.48
CA ASN A 113 12.80 4.27 -3.87
C ASN A 113 13.61 5.45 -3.30
N PRO A 114 13.67 5.63 -1.97
CA PRO A 114 14.34 6.80 -1.39
C PRO A 114 15.84 6.84 -1.68
N GLU A 115 16.49 5.68 -1.75
CA GLU A 115 17.95 5.57 -1.82
C GLU A 115 18.51 5.50 -3.25
N TYR A 116 17.78 4.86 -4.18
CA TYR A 116 18.34 4.50 -5.49
C TYR A 116 17.68 5.20 -6.68
N TRP A 117 16.75 6.13 -6.44
CA TRP A 117 16.00 6.80 -7.51
C TRP A 117 16.89 7.48 -8.56
N GLN A 118 18.02 8.07 -8.16
CA GLN A 118 18.96 8.70 -9.10
C GLN A 118 19.64 7.67 -10.01
N ARG A 119 20.06 6.54 -9.43
CA ARG A 119 20.67 5.42 -10.16
C ARG A 119 19.67 4.85 -11.17
N ASP A 120 18.43 4.66 -10.70
CA ASP A 120 17.37 4.02 -11.48
C ASP A 120 16.71 5.00 -12.48
N ARG A 121 16.95 6.31 -12.33
CA ARG A 121 16.34 7.40 -13.11
C ARG A 121 14.82 7.49 -12.93
N HIS A 122 14.38 7.26 -11.70
CA HIS A 122 12.99 7.32 -11.26
C HIS A 122 12.76 8.43 -10.23
N GLN A 123 11.53 8.61 -9.76
CA GLN A 123 11.26 9.41 -8.58
C GLN A 123 11.42 8.58 -7.29
N PRO A 124 11.74 9.20 -6.15
CA PRO A 124 11.86 8.49 -4.87
C PRO A 124 10.53 7.91 -4.37
N PHE A 125 9.41 8.35 -4.92
CA PHE A 125 8.08 7.80 -4.64
C PHE A 125 7.23 7.91 -5.89
N GLU A 126 6.65 6.77 -6.30
CA GLU A 126 5.82 6.66 -7.50
C GLU A 126 4.56 5.87 -7.19
N VAL A 127 3.43 6.40 -7.63
CA VAL A 127 2.13 5.71 -7.56
C VAL A 127 1.65 5.48 -8.98
N TYR A 128 1.44 4.22 -9.33
CA TYR A 128 0.87 3.81 -10.58
C TYR A 128 -0.58 3.38 -10.38
N ARG A 129 -1.49 3.87 -11.22
CA ARG A 129 -2.90 3.47 -11.24
C ARG A 129 -3.20 2.70 -12.51
N LEU A 130 -3.86 1.55 -12.40
CA LEU A 130 -4.26 0.74 -13.54
C LEU A 130 -5.46 1.39 -14.24
N VAL A 131 -5.30 1.71 -15.51
CA VAL A 131 -6.32 2.31 -16.38
C VAL A 131 -6.30 1.58 -17.71
N ASP A 132 -7.44 1.00 -18.09
CA ASP A 132 -7.62 0.25 -19.34
C ASP A 132 -6.54 -0.82 -19.59
N GLY A 133 -6.15 -1.54 -18.52
CA GLY A 133 -5.16 -2.61 -18.57
C GLY A 133 -3.70 -2.16 -18.56
N SER A 134 -3.43 -0.86 -18.44
CA SER A 134 -2.08 -0.29 -18.39
C SER A 134 -1.87 0.62 -17.18
N TYR A 135 -0.67 0.62 -16.61
CA TYR A 135 -0.36 1.50 -15.49
C TYR A 135 -0.03 2.92 -15.96
N GLN A 136 -0.70 3.89 -15.34
CA GLN A 136 -0.41 5.31 -15.52
C GLN A 136 0.22 5.87 -14.25
N LEU A 137 1.38 6.51 -14.40
CA LEU A 137 2.03 7.22 -13.29
C LEU A 137 1.17 8.40 -12.86
N GLN A 138 0.90 8.49 -11.57
CA GLN A 138 0.10 9.55 -10.97
C GLN A 138 0.99 10.68 -10.47
N ILE A 139 0.47 11.90 -10.56
CA ILE A 139 1.19 13.11 -10.14
C ILE A 139 0.65 13.56 -8.79
N GLY A 140 1.56 13.94 -7.90
CA GLY A 140 1.26 14.57 -6.63
C GLY A 140 1.55 13.67 -5.43
N GLU A 141 1.94 14.32 -4.34
CA GLU A 141 2.28 13.70 -3.07
C GLU A 141 1.87 14.68 -1.97
N LEU A 142 0.97 14.36 -1.04
CA LEU A 142 0.20 13.14 -0.78
C LEU A 142 -0.79 12.77 -1.92
N PHE A 143 -0.74 11.52 -2.38
CA PHE A 143 -1.66 10.99 -3.38
C PHE A 143 -2.91 10.38 -2.73
N TRP A 144 -4.10 10.82 -3.11
CA TRP A 144 -5.37 10.29 -2.62
C TRP A 144 -5.87 9.12 -3.48
N MET A 145 -6.11 7.97 -2.85
CA MET A 145 -6.66 6.76 -3.50
C MET A 145 -8.15 6.60 -3.13
N PRO A 146 -9.07 7.11 -3.97
CA PRO A 146 -10.49 7.18 -3.61
C PRO A 146 -11.14 5.81 -3.38
N GLU A 147 -10.74 4.77 -4.14
CA GLU A 147 -11.26 3.40 -4.00
C GLU A 147 -10.83 2.73 -2.69
N ILE A 148 -9.77 3.24 -2.06
CA ILE A 148 -9.27 2.77 -0.75
C ILE A 148 -9.77 3.67 0.38
N GLY A 149 -10.03 4.95 0.10
CA GLY A 149 -10.37 5.94 1.11
C GLY A 149 -9.17 6.34 1.99
N LEU A 150 -7.96 6.28 1.43
CA LEU A 150 -6.72 6.67 2.09
C LEU A 150 -5.84 7.50 1.15
N GLY A 151 -5.07 8.41 1.73
CA GLY A 151 -3.95 9.07 1.05
C GLY A 151 -2.63 8.44 1.44
N ILE A 152 -1.68 8.41 0.52
CA ILE A 152 -0.33 7.90 0.72
C ILE A 152 0.71 8.87 0.15
N GLY A 153 1.85 8.98 0.82
CA GLY A 153 2.95 9.83 0.40
C GLY A 153 4.12 9.67 1.37
N ARG A 154 5.06 10.59 1.34
CA ARG A 154 6.21 10.63 2.25
C ARG A 154 6.14 11.82 3.19
N SER A 155 6.70 11.61 4.37
CA SER A 155 7.16 12.66 5.27
C SER A 155 8.63 12.38 5.57
N ASN A 156 9.53 13.25 5.10
CA ASN A 156 10.97 12.99 5.06
C ASN A 156 11.28 11.65 4.33
N THR A 157 11.86 10.68 5.02
CA THR A 157 12.27 9.36 4.51
C THR A 157 11.29 8.23 4.86
N TYR A 158 10.07 8.54 5.32
CA TYR A 158 9.08 7.51 5.67
C TYR A 158 7.79 7.67 4.90
N LEU A 159 7.17 6.55 4.53
CA LEU A 159 5.81 6.53 4.01
C LEU A 159 4.82 6.90 5.10
N VAL A 160 3.87 7.76 4.75
CA VAL A 160 2.75 8.17 5.60
C VAL A 160 1.43 7.78 4.96
N ILE A 161 0.47 7.39 5.80
CA ILE A 161 -0.92 7.18 5.40
C ILE A 161 -1.76 8.27 6.06
N SER A 162 -2.70 8.83 5.30
CA SER A 162 -3.74 9.72 5.83
C SER A 162 -5.13 9.17 5.54
N SER A 163 -6.09 9.50 6.41
CA SER A 163 -7.51 9.21 6.21
C SER A 163 -8.31 10.50 6.40
N VAL A 164 -9.44 10.65 5.70
CA VAL A 164 -10.33 11.82 5.82
C VAL A 164 -10.72 12.10 7.28
N ARG A 165 -10.91 11.05 8.10
CA ARG A 165 -11.21 11.18 9.54
C ARG A 165 -10.06 11.82 10.33
N PHE A 166 -8.82 11.64 9.91
CA PHE A 166 -7.65 12.22 10.57
C PHE A 166 -7.55 13.73 10.32
N CYS A 167 -7.87 14.19 9.11
CA CYS A 167 -7.91 15.63 8.78
C CYS A 167 -9.01 16.38 9.54
N ILE A 168 -10.19 15.77 9.75
CA ILE A 168 -11.28 16.37 10.55
C ILE A 168 -10.92 16.41 12.04
N GLY A 169 -10.19 15.41 12.55
CA GLY A 169 -9.70 15.39 13.93
C GLY A 169 -8.66 16.47 14.24
N MET A 170 -7.80 16.81 13.28
CA MET A 170 -6.80 17.88 13.44
C MET A 170 -7.42 19.28 13.36
N THR A 171 -8.38 19.51 12.46
CA THR A 171 -9.10 20.79 12.39
C THR A 171 -9.88 21.09 13.67
N ASN A 172 -10.47 20.09 14.32
CA ASN A 172 -11.14 20.27 15.61
C ASN A 172 -10.15 20.53 16.77
N LYS A 173 -8.97 19.91 16.79
CA LYS A 173 -7.96 20.16 17.83
C LYS A 173 -7.29 21.53 17.70
N GLU A 174 -6.95 21.96 16.48
CA GLU A 174 -6.39 23.31 16.26
C GLU A 174 -7.40 24.41 16.58
N SER A 175 -8.68 24.20 16.24
CA SER A 175 -9.77 25.12 16.60
C SER A 175 -9.99 25.20 18.12
N ALA A 176 -9.91 24.07 18.82
CA ALA A 176 -10.03 24.01 20.28
C ALA A 176 -8.86 24.71 21.00
N ILE A 177 -7.63 24.57 20.51
CA ILE A 177 -6.45 25.24 21.05
C ILE A 177 -6.52 26.77 20.81
N LYS A 178 -7.09 27.20 19.68
CA LYS A 178 -7.28 28.63 19.36
C LYS A 178 -8.38 29.28 20.20
N LEU A 179 -9.44 28.53 20.52
CA LEU A 179 -10.51 28.98 21.43
C LEU A 179 -10.05 29.08 22.88
N GLN A 180 -9.21 28.15 23.37
CA GLN A 180 -8.68 28.19 24.73
C GLN A 180 -7.68 29.35 24.96
N LYS A 181 -6.95 29.79 23.93
CA LYS A 181 -6.06 30.96 24.01
C LYS A 181 -6.80 32.30 24.00
N ASN A 182 -7.99 32.36 23.41
CA ASN A 182 -8.81 33.58 23.38
C ASN A 182 -9.72 33.74 24.60
N SER A 183 -9.87 32.73 25.46
CA SER A 183 -10.61 32.82 26.72
C SER A 183 -9.72 33.15 27.93
N LEU A 184 -8.43 33.42 27.71
CA LEU A 184 -7.42 33.72 28.73
C LEU A 184 -6.85 35.15 28.60
N ASN A 185 -7.48 36.01 27.78
CA ASN A 185 -7.21 37.45 27.71
C ASN A 185 -8.45 38.24 28.13
#